data_AF-A0A653DDS6-F1
#
_entry.id   AF-A0A653DDS6-F1
#
_cell.length_a   1.000
_cell.length_b   1.000
_cell.length_c   1.000
_cell.angle_alpha   90.00
_cell.angle_beta   90.00
_cell.angle_gamma   90.00
#
_symmetry.space_group_name_H-M   'P 1'
#
loop_
_entity.id
_entity.type
_entity.pdbx_description
1 polymer ?
#
loop_
_entity_poly.entity_id
_entity_poly.type
_entity_poly.pdbx_seq_one_letter_code
_entity_poly.pdbx_strand_id
1 'polypeptide(L)'
;MFGLFNGVLNASPSGYIPEMEQIISQLERGTLVTKFSWRKKAERKTTLAIRRETRQIVWTRPGPTTKTTFDGAVNLGEVKEVRLGKNSKDFEKWPEDAKKIESSKCFVVFYGNEFNLRVLSVAALSEAECELWIRGLKYLVKDAITAPYPLQVQAWLRREFYSMETPRETNQRVHEQRN
;
A
#
# COMPACT_ATOMS: atom_id res chain seq x y z
N MET A 1 -37.43 20.52 -7.89
CA MET A 1 -37.38 20.14 -6.47
C MET A 1 -36.11 19.34 -6.23
N PHE A 2 -35.04 19.98 -5.78
CA PHE A 2 -33.86 19.32 -5.25
C PHE A 2 -33.67 19.86 -3.84
N GLY A 3 -34.00 19.05 -2.85
CA GLY A 3 -33.88 19.39 -1.44
C GLY A 3 -32.41 19.36 -1.02
N LEU A 4 -31.96 20.51 -0.51
CA LEU A 4 -30.71 20.69 0.22
C LEU A 4 -30.73 19.80 1.47
N PHE A 5 -30.00 18.69 1.46
CA PHE A 5 -29.63 18.00 2.69
C PHE A 5 -28.43 18.72 3.30
N ASN A 6 -28.73 19.80 4.02
CA ASN A 6 -27.85 20.39 5.02
C ASN A 6 -27.93 19.52 6.28
N GLY A 7 -27.14 18.46 6.30
CA GLY A 7 -26.95 17.60 7.47
C GLY A 7 -25.74 18.07 8.27
N VAL A 8 -26.04 18.75 9.37
CA VAL A 8 -25.14 19.24 10.41
C VAL A 8 -23.93 18.32 10.61
N LEU A 9 -22.75 18.85 10.29
CA LEU A 9 -21.47 18.25 10.67
C LEU A 9 -21.40 18.22 12.20
N ASN A 10 -21.56 17.04 12.77
CA ASN A 10 -21.05 16.77 14.11
C ASN A 10 -19.54 17.01 14.07
N ALA A 11 -19.15 18.17 14.58
CA ALA A 11 -17.76 18.51 14.84
C ALA A 11 -17.23 17.57 15.92
N SER A 12 -16.62 16.47 15.50
CA SER A 12 -15.70 15.71 16.35
C SER A 12 -14.52 16.63 16.72
N PRO A 13 -14.10 16.71 18.00
CA PRO A 13 -12.97 17.54 18.42
C PRO A 13 -11.64 16.81 18.18
N SER A 14 -11.43 16.33 16.96
CA SER A 14 -10.14 15.84 16.49
C SER A 14 -9.66 16.83 15.45
N GLY A 15 -8.71 17.68 15.86
CA GLY A 15 -8.26 18.84 15.11
C GLY A 15 -8.11 18.59 13.62
N TYR A 16 -8.49 19.58 12.81
CA TYR A 16 -8.03 19.68 11.44
C TYR A 16 -6.51 19.42 11.43
N ILE A 17 -6.05 18.38 10.74
CA ILE A 17 -4.61 18.06 10.64
C ILE A 17 -4.15 18.35 9.19
N PRO A 18 -3.91 19.62 8.81
CA PRO A 18 -3.27 19.96 7.54
C PRO A 18 -2.00 19.15 7.30
N GLU A 19 -1.24 18.85 8.36
CA GLU A 19 -0.03 18.03 8.30
C GLU A 19 -0.34 16.60 7.81
N MET A 20 -1.40 15.95 8.28
CA MET A 20 -1.71 14.58 7.86
C MET A 20 -2.20 14.54 6.41
N GLU A 21 -3.00 15.51 6.00
CA GLU A 21 -3.40 15.64 4.59
C GLU A 21 -2.18 15.91 3.69
N GLN A 22 -1.21 16.69 4.16
CA GLN A 22 0.06 16.85 3.45
C GLN A 22 0.81 15.51 3.32
N ILE A 23 0.94 14.75 4.41
CA ILE A 23 1.56 13.41 4.39
C ILE A 23 0.86 12.52 3.39
N ILE A 24 -0.48 12.39 3.48
CA ILE A 24 -1.29 11.56 2.59
C ILE A 24 -1.08 11.98 1.14
N SER A 25 -1.09 13.28 0.84
CA SER A 25 -0.83 13.79 -0.51
C SER A 25 0.56 13.39 -1.02
N GLN A 26 1.58 13.32 -0.17
CA GLN A 26 2.90 12.81 -0.59
C GLN A 26 2.85 11.31 -0.88
N LEU A 27 2.18 10.53 -0.03
CA LEU A 27 2.04 9.09 -0.22
C LEU A 27 1.22 8.76 -1.48
N GLU A 28 0.25 9.61 -1.87
CA GLU A 28 -0.53 9.47 -3.10
C GLU A 28 0.31 9.73 -4.36
N ARG A 29 1.25 10.70 -4.31
CA ARG A 29 2.21 10.93 -5.42
C ARG A 29 3.13 9.73 -5.64
N GLY A 30 3.40 9.01 -4.56
CA GLY A 30 4.23 7.82 -4.54
C GLY A 30 5.71 8.10 -4.29
N THR A 31 6.39 7.08 -3.78
CA THR A 31 7.80 7.12 -3.38
C THR A 31 8.53 5.93 -4.00
N LEU A 32 9.75 6.15 -4.49
CA LEU A 32 10.61 5.06 -4.93
C LEU A 32 11.13 4.30 -3.71
N VAL A 33 10.96 2.98 -3.72
CA VAL A 33 11.39 2.10 -2.63
C VAL A 33 12.06 0.85 -3.19
N THR A 34 12.74 0.11 -2.31
CA THR A 34 13.15 -1.26 -2.57
C THR A 34 12.18 -2.20 -1.86
N LYS A 35 11.53 -3.07 -2.63
CA LYS A 35 10.62 -4.08 -2.10
C LYS A 35 11.36 -5.40 -1.97
N PHE A 36 11.31 -5.98 -0.77
CA PHE A 36 11.86 -7.30 -0.48
C PHE A 36 10.74 -8.34 -0.56
N SER A 37 11.07 -9.52 -1.10
CA SER A 37 10.16 -10.64 -1.19
C SER A 37 10.92 -11.93 -0.95
N TRP A 38 10.28 -12.87 -0.26
CA TRP A 38 10.78 -14.23 -0.16
C TRP A 38 10.88 -14.94 -1.51
N ARG A 39 9.95 -14.65 -2.44
CA ARG A 39 9.81 -15.38 -3.71
C ARG A 39 10.64 -14.82 -4.86
N LYS A 40 10.95 -13.52 -4.82
CA LYS A 40 11.66 -12.80 -5.89
C LYS A 40 12.85 -12.06 -5.33
N LYS A 41 13.89 -11.87 -6.15
CA LYS A 41 15.02 -11.01 -5.81
C LYS A 41 14.52 -9.60 -5.45
N ALA A 42 15.21 -8.92 -4.53
CA ALA A 42 14.87 -7.57 -4.10
C ALA A 42 14.64 -6.65 -5.32
N GLU A 43 13.43 -6.10 -5.42
CA GLU A 43 12.99 -5.26 -6.54
C GLU A 43 13.32 -3.81 -6.21
N ARG A 44 14.43 -3.34 -6.80
CA ARG A 44 14.86 -1.95 -6.69
C ARG A 44 14.03 -1.09 -7.65
N LYS A 45 13.74 0.16 -7.26
CA LYS A 45 12.97 1.15 -8.04
C LYS A 45 11.48 0.83 -8.18
N THR A 46 10.90 0.19 -7.18
CA THR A 46 9.45 0.02 -7.10
C THR A 46 8.82 1.33 -6.64
N THR A 47 7.83 1.85 -7.35
CA THR A 47 7.06 3.01 -6.85
C THR A 47 5.96 2.49 -5.94
N LEU A 48 5.98 2.91 -4.68
CA LEU A 48 4.93 2.63 -3.70
C LEU A 48 4.04 3.87 -3.57
N ALA A 49 2.72 3.71 -3.62
CA ALA A 49 1.79 4.83 -3.51
C ALA A 49 0.52 4.43 -2.73
N ILE A 50 -0.22 5.43 -2.24
CA ILE A 50 -1.56 5.25 -1.67
C ILE A 50 -2.60 5.61 -2.72
N ARG A 51 -3.58 4.73 -2.89
CA ARG A 51 -4.80 4.99 -3.66
C ARG A 51 -5.96 5.18 -2.69
N ARG A 52 -6.21 6.43 -2.29
CA ARG A 52 -7.18 6.77 -1.23
C ARG A 52 -8.61 6.35 -1.58
N GLU A 53 -9.01 6.50 -2.83
CA GLU A 53 -10.35 6.16 -3.32
C GLU A 53 -10.71 4.68 -3.18
N THR A 54 -9.74 3.76 -3.30
CA THR A 54 -9.91 2.32 -3.08
C THR A 54 -9.34 1.84 -1.76
N ARG A 55 -8.73 2.76 -0.98
CA ARG A 55 -8.02 2.48 0.26
C ARG A 55 -6.98 1.39 0.10
N GLN A 56 -6.12 1.53 -0.90
CA GLN A 56 -5.07 0.55 -1.18
C GLN A 56 -3.67 1.16 -1.08
N ILE A 57 -2.74 0.37 -0.57
CA ILE A 57 -1.31 0.53 -0.85
C ILE A 57 -1.08 -0.13 -2.20
N VAL A 58 -0.53 0.58 -3.18
CA VAL A 58 -0.24 0.06 -4.51
C VAL A 58 1.24 0.14 -4.79
N TRP A 59 1.78 -0.83 -5.52
CA TRP A 59 3.13 -0.73 -6.04
C TRP A 59 3.21 -1.09 -7.51
N THR A 60 4.03 -0.32 -8.22
CA THR A 60 4.24 -0.44 -9.65
C THR A 60 5.72 -0.54 -9.92
N ARG A 61 6.08 -1.26 -10.99
CA ARG A 61 7.45 -1.32 -11.47
C ARG A 61 7.61 -0.41 -12.69
N PRO A 62 8.80 0.14 -12.93
CA PRO A 62 9.09 0.80 -14.20
C PRO A 62 8.97 -0.23 -15.33
N GLY A 63 8.12 0.05 -16.31
CA GLY A 63 7.97 -0.78 -17.50
C GLY A 63 9.09 -0.56 -18.53
N PRO A 64 9.16 -1.40 -19.57
CA PRO A 64 10.11 -1.24 -20.67
C PRO A 64 9.81 -0.02 -21.55
N THR A 65 8.56 0.44 -21.57
CA THR A 65 8.15 1.73 -22.13
C THR A 65 7.87 2.71 -21.00
N THR A 66 7.73 4.00 -21.30
CA THR A 66 7.43 5.06 -20.30
C THR A 66 6.18 4.83 -19.43
N LYS A 67 5.43 3.74 -19.64
CA LYS A 67 4.34 3.28 -18.79
C LYS A 67 4.83 2.41 -17.63
N THR A 68 4.49 2.80 -16.41
CA THR A 68 4.65 1.98 -15.21
C THR A 68 3.71 0.77 -15.24
N THR A 69 4.22 -0.40 -14.89
CA THR A 69 3.43 -1.64 -14.84
C THR A 69 2.94 -1.89 -13.41
N PHE A 70 1.65 -2.20 -13.28
CA PHE A 70 1.08 -2.57 -11.99
C PHE A 70 1.64 -3.91 -11.52
N ASP A 71 2.17 -3.97 -10.29
CA ASP A 71 2.75 -5.19 -9.72
C ASP A 71 1.96 -5.72 -8.53
N GLY A 72 1.23 -4.87 -7.82
CA GLY A 72 0.31 -5.36 -6.79
C GLY A 72 -0.28 -4.27 -5.91
N ALA A 73 -1.19 -4.71 -5.05
CA ALA A 73 -1.86 -3.85 -4.09
C ALA A 73 -2.21 -4.60 -2.78
N VAL A 74 -2.35 -3.84 -1.70
CA VAL A 74 -2.84 -4.27 -0.39
C VAL A 74 -3.99 -3.38 0.01
N ASN A 75 -5.12 -3.98 0.42
CA ASN A 75 -6.23 -3.23 1.02
C ASN A 75 -5.83 -2.78 2.42
N LEU A 76 -5.95 -1.47 2.71
CA LEU A 76 -5.65 -0.90 4.02
C LEU A 76 -6.53 -1.50 5.13
N GLY A 77 -7.76 -1.94 4.81
CA GLY A 77 -8.62 -2.64 5.77
C GLY A 77 -8.16 -4.05 6.13
N GLU A 78 -7.25 -4.65 5.36
CA GLU A 78 -6.67 -5.96 5.64
C GLU A 78 -5.34 -5.87 6.39
N VAL A 79 -4.78 -4.67 6.56
CA VAL A 79 -3.53 -4.45 7.30
C VAL A 79 -3.80 -4.72 8.78
N LYS A 80 -3.01 -5.63 9.35
CA LYS A 80 -3.07 -5.97 10.78
C LYS A 80 -2.00 -5.24 11.57
N GLU A 81 -0.84 -5.00 10.96
CA GLU A 81 0.28 -4.39 11.66
C GLU A 81 1.27 -3.70 10.71
N VAL A 82 1.85 -2.58 11.15
CA VAL A 82 2.96 -1.88 10.48
C VAL A 82 4.10 -1.73 11.49
N ARG A 83 5.26 -2.36 11.21
CA ARG A 83 6.45 -2.34 12.06
C ARG A 83 7.58 -1.55 11.41
N LEU A 84 8.26 -0.71 12.19
CA LEU A 84 9.57 -0.15 11.81
C LEU A 84 10.63 -1.26 11.86
N GLY A 85 11.63 -1.19 10.99
CA GLY A 85 12.74 -2.13 10.94
C GLY A 85 12.55 -3.28 9.96
N LYS A 86 13.40 -4.31 10.11
CA LYS A 86 13.51 -5.46 9.21
C LYS A 86 12.89 -6.72 9.82
N ASN A 87 11.73 -6.57 10.43
CA ASN A 87 11.08 -7.61 11.21
C ASN A 87 10.33 -8.63 10.34
N SER A 88 10.97 -9.12 9.28
CA SER A 88 10.39 -10.11 8.36
C SER A 88 11.43 -11.08 7.82
N LYS A 89 10.96 -12.29 7.50
CA LYS A 89 11.77 -13.33 6.83
C LYS A 89 12.25 -12.88 5.44
N ASP A 90 11.61 -11.90 4.81
CA ASP A 90 12.03 -11.39 3.50
C ASP A 90 13.42 -10.75 3.57
N PHE A 91 13.76 -10.07 4.67
CA PHE A 91 15.08 -9.48 4.87
C PHE A 91 16.15 -10.53 5.22
N GLU A 92 15.77 -11.60 5.93
CA GLU A 92 16.66 -12.73 6.24
C GLU A 92 17.06 -13.49 4.98
N LYS A 93 16.17 -13.55 3.98
CA LYS A 93 16.44 -14.22 2.69
C LYS A 93 17.50 -13.51 1.85
N TRP A 94 17.59 -12.19 1.96
CA TRP A 94 18.49 -11.34 1.16
C TRP A 94 19.46 -10.55 2.05
N PRO A 95 20.30 -11.21 2.86
CA PRO A 95 21.11 -10.54 3.88
C PRO A 95 22.14 -9.58 3.28
N GLU A 96 22.66 -9.88 2.09
CA GLU A 96 23.66 -9.05 1.40
C GLU A 96 23.11 -7.69 0.96
N ASP A 97 21.83 -7.64 0.57
CA ASP A 97 21.14 -6.39 0.24
C ASP A 97 20.60 -5.72 1.51
N ALA A 98 20.04 -6.51 2.43
CA ALA A 98 19.42 -6.01 3.66
C ALA A 98 20.45 -5.38 4.61
N LYS A 99 21.66 -5.94 4.76
CA LYS A 99 22.70 -5.41 5.66
C LYS A 99 23.19 -4.02 5.26
N LYS A 100 23.10 -3.66 3.97
CA LYS A 100 23.54 -2.36 3.44
C LYS A 100 22.56 -1.23 3.73
N ILE A 101 21.34 -1.56 4.12
CA ILE A 101 20.28 -0.60 4.40
C ILE A 101 20.15 -0.48 5.91
N GLU A 102 19.98 0.72 6.45
CA GLU A 102 19.73 0.90 7.88
C GLU A 102 18.32 0.45 8.25
N SER A 103 18.15 -0.12 9.45
CA SER A 103 16.83 -0.56 9.92
C SER A 103 15.84 0.60 10.06
N SER A 104 16.30 1.83 10.31
CA SER A 104 15.43 3.03 10.37
C SER A 104 14.83 3.42 9.02
N LYS A 105 15.39 2.91 7.91
CA LYS A 105 14.86 3.11 6.54
C LYS A 105 13.90 1.99 6.12
N CYS A 106 13.69 0.99 6.95
CA CYS A 106 12.88 -0.18 6.63
C CYS A 106 11.57 -0.19 7.41
N PHE A 107 10.52 -0.70 6.77
CA PHE A 107 9.29 -1.05 7.46
C PHE A 107 8.66 -2.30 6.86
N VAL A 108 7.81 -2.94 7.65
CA VAL A 108 7.11 -4.18 7.29
C VAL A 108 5.63 -4.00 7.53
N VAL A 109 4.81 -4.35 6.53
CA VAL A 109 3.35 -4.37 6.63
C VAL A 109 2.88 -5.82 6.63
N PHE A 110 2.19 -6.22 7.70
CA PHE A 110 1.52 -7.51 7.81
C PHE A 110 0.05 -7.35 7.47
N TYR A 111 -0.45 -8.15 6.53
CA TYR A 111 -1.80 -8.01 6.01
C TYR A 111 -2.44 -9.34 5.60
N GLY A 112 -3.77 -9.37 5.61
CA GLY A 112 -4.57 -10.52 5.24
C GLY A 112 -5.63 -10.86 6.28
N ASN A 113 -6.52 -11.78 5.93
CA ASN A 113 -7.63 -12.23 6.79
C ASN A 113 -7.43 -13.66 7.31
N GLU A 114 -6.33 -14.31 6.94
CA GLU A 114 -5.97 -15.67 7.35
C GLU A 114 -5.02 -15.66 8.55
N PHE A 115 -4.87 -16.81 9.22
CA PHE A 115 -3.91 -16.97 10.31
C PHE A 115 -2.47 -16.68 9.88
N ASN A 116 -2.11 -17.08 8.65
CA ASN A 116 -0.80 -16.80 8.08
C ASN A 116 -0.85 -15.49 7.30
N LEU A 117 -0.42 -14.40 7.94
CA LEU A 117 -0.41 -13.08 7.32
C LEU A 117 0.62 -12.99 6.19
N ARG A 118 0.24 -12.30 5.11
CA ARG A 118 1.17 -11.90 4.06
C ARG A 118 2.01 -10.71 4.55
N VAL A 119 3.19 -10.58 3.96
CA VAL A 119 4.18 -9.59 4.38
C VAL A 119 4.61 -8.75 3.19
N LEU A 120 4.56 -7.42 3.35
CA LEU A 120 5.13 -6.45 2.43
C LEU A 120 6.31 -5.78 3.14
N SER A 121 7.52 -6.14 2.73
CA SER A 121 8.78 -5.66 3.29
C SER A 121 9.38 -4.58 2.41
N VAL A 122 9.62 -3.39 2.97
CA VAL A 122 9.98 -2.19 2.19
C VAL A 122 11.18 -1.50 2.82
N ALA A 123 12.08 -1.01 1.97
CA ALA A 123 13.13 -0.06 2.32
C ALA A 123 12.92 1.25 1.54
N ALA A 124 12.75 2.36 2.27
CA ALA A 124 12.69 3.71 1.74
C ALA A 124 14.10 4.24 1.40
N LEU A 125 14.19 5.38 0.69
CA LEU A 125 15.48 5.99 0.35
C LEU A 125 16.07 6.75 1.55
N SER A 126 15.22 7.23 2.45
CA SER A 126 15.62 7.93 3.67
C SER A 126 14.79 7.49 4.88
N GLU A 127 15.31 7.80 6.07
CA GLU A 127 14.60 7.57 7.34
C GLU A 127 13.35 8.45 7.44
N ALA A 128 13.44 9.71 7.03
CA ALA A 128 12.31 10.62 6.98
C ALA A 128 11.15 10.09 6.10
N GLU A 129 11.46 9.53 4.92
CA GLU A 129 10.44 8.87 4.10
C GLU A 129 9.84 7.65 4.79
N CYS A 130 10.66 6.83 5.47
CA CYS A 130 10.17 5.69 6.23
C CYS A 130 9.19 6.11 7.33
N GLU A 131 9.53 7.16 8.08
CA GLU A 131 8.67 7.72 9.12
C GLU A 131 7.35 8.28 8.56
N LEU A 132 7.40 8.99 7.43
CA LEU A 132 6.21 9.49 6.73
C LEU A 132 5.29 8.34 6.32
N TRP A 133 5.84 7.27 5.75
CA TRP A 133 5.09 6.07 5.39
C TRP A 133 4.46 5.42 6.62
N ILE A 134 5.20 5.21 7.70
CA ILE A 134 4.66 4.58 8.92
C ILE A 134 3.54 5.44 9.53
N ARG A 135 3.74 6.78 9.65
CA ARG A 135 2.73 7.69 10.17
C ARG A 135 1.46 7.69 9.31
N GLY A 136 1.61 7.87 8.00
CA GLY A 136 0.48 7.89 7.08
C GLY A 136 -0.25 6.55 7.02
N LEU A 137 0.46 5.43 6.99
CA LEU A 137 -0.15 4.10 7.00
C LEU A 137 -0.93 3.85 8.29
N LYS A 138 -0.37 4.16 9.46
CA LYS A 138 -1.10 4.00 10.74
C LYS A 138 -2.40 4.81 10.76
N TYR A 139 -2.37 6.04 10.25
CA TYR A 139 -3.57 6.88 10.14
C TYR A 139 -4.59 6.29 9.16
N LEU A 140 -4.16 5.95 7.95
CA LEU A 140 -5.02 5.46 6.88
C LEU A 140 -5.62 4.07 7.18
N VAL A 141 -4.87 3.19 7.85
CA VAL A 141 -5.37 1.89 8.31
C VAL A 141 -6.46 2.08 9.36
N LYS A 142 -6.23 2.99 10.33
CA LYS A 142 -7.26 3.34 11.32
C LYS A 142 -8.51 3.86 10.63
N ASP A 143 -8.39 4.84 9.73
CA ASP A 143 -9.50 5.39 8.95
C ASP A 143 -10.26 4.31 8.17
N ALA A 144 -9.52 3.41 7.50
CA ALA A 144 -10.12 2.33 6.72
C ALA A 144 -10.97 1.38 7.57
N ILE A 145 -10.47 1.00 8.75
CA ILE A 145 -11.15 0.08 9.67
C ILE A 145 -12.34 0.76 10.37
N THR A 146 -12.22 2.02 10.76
CA THR A 146 -13.28 2.74 11.49
C THR A 146 -14.39 3.28 10.58
N ALA A 147 -14.23 3.19 9.27
CA ALA A 147 -15.19 3.75 8.34
C ALA A 147 -16.56 3.07 8.44
N PRO A 148 -17.66 3.83 8.33
CA PRO A 148 -19.00 3.27 8.22
C PRO A 148 -19.13 2.25 7.09
N TYR A 149 -19.95 1.23 7.30
CA TYR A 149 -20.20 0.16 6.32
C TYR A 149 -20.49 0.67 4.90
N PRO A 150 -21.33 1.72 4.68
CA PRO A 150 -21.54 2.24 3.33
C PRO A 150 -20.26 2.70 2.61
N LEU A 151 -19.32 3.33 3.32
CA LEU A 151 -18.04 3.75 2.75
C LEU A 151 -17.13 2.56 2.44
N GLN A 152 -17.17 1.52 3.29
CA GLN A 152 -16.45 0.27 3.01
C GLN A 152 -16.98 -0.41 1.74
N VAL A 153 -18.30 -0.49 1.58
CA VAL A 153 -18.95 -1.04 0.39
C VAL A 153 -18.62 -0.22 -0.85
N GLN A 154 -18.67 1.12 -0.78
CA GLN A 154 -18.29 1.99 -1.89
C GLN A 154 -16.84 1.78 -2.33
N ALA A 155 -15.90 1.73 -1.38
CA ALA A 155 -14.49 1.46 -1.68
C ALA A 155 -14.28 0.07 -2.30
N TRP A 156 -15.02 -0.93 -1.83
CA TRP A 156 -15.02 -2.28 -2.38
C TRP A 156 -15.53 -2.30 -3.83
N LEU A 157 -16.69 -1.70 -4.10
CA LEU A 157 -17.27 -1.61 -5.45
C LEU A 157 -16.33 -0.90 -6.44
N ARG A 158 -15.71 0.21 -6.02
CA ARG A 158 -14.74 0.94 -6.86
C ARG A 158 -13.54 0.07 -7.21
N ARG A 159 -13.06 -0.75 -6.28
CA ARG A 159 -11.97 -1.69 -6.54
C ARG A 159 -12.38 -2.78 -7.54
N GLU A 160 -13.58 -3.34 -7.39
CA GLU A 160 -14.09 -4.32 -8.36
C GLU A 160 -14.17 -3.72 -9.76
N PHE A 161 -14.64 -2.48 -9.89
CA PHE A 161 -14.68 -1.76 -11.15
C PHE A 161 -13.27 -1.61 -11.78
N TYR A 162 -12.26 -1.15 -11.02
CA TYR A 162 -10.89 -1.04 -11.55
C TYR A 162 -10.25 -2.37 -11.92
N SER A 163 -10.67 -3.46 -11.29
CA SER A 163 -10.21 -4.80 -11.65
C SER A 163 -10.74 -5.26 -13.01
N MET A 164 -11.86 -4.68 -13.47
CA MET A 164 -12.43 -4.92 -14.79
C MET A 164 -11.74 -4.08 -15.87
N GLU A 165 -11.38 -2.83 -15.56
CA GLU A 165 -10.74 -1.90 -16.51
C GLU A 165 -9.25 -2.21 -16.76
N THR A 166 -8.56 -2.80 -15.78
CA THR A 166 -7.17 -3.23 -15.97
C THR A 166 -7.19 -4.56 -16.74
N PRO A 167 -6.75 -4.62 -18.02
CA PRO A 167 -6.72 -5.88 -18.73
C PRO A 167 -5.86 -6.87 -17.93
N ARG A 168 -6.41 -8.06 -17.67
CA ARG A 168 -5.70 -9.14 -17.00
C ARG A 168 -4.53 -9.62 -17.86
N GLU A 169 -3.41 -8.90 -17.89
CA GLU A 169 -2.17 -9.33 -18.57
C GLU A 169 -1.45 -10.47 -17.81
N THR A 170 -2.17 -11.38 -17.14
CA THR A 170 -1.54 -12.45 -16.35
C THR A 170 -2.24 -13.81 -16.42
N ASN A 171 -3.04 -14.08 -17.45
CA ASN A 171 -3.65 -15.41 -17.63
C ASN A 171 -3.35 -16.08 -18.99
N GLN A 172 -2.16 -15.90 -19.55
CA GLN A 172 -1.66 -16.76 -20.63
C GLN A 172 -0.14 -16.99 -20.56
N ARG A 173 0.34 -17.72 -19.54
CA ARG A 173 1.66 -18.42 -19.57
C ARG A 173 1.69 -19.69 -18.70
N VAL A 174 0.61 -20.48 -18.69
CA VAL A 174 0.62 -21.82 -18.07
C VAL A 174 -0.10 -22.87 -18.95
N HIS A 175 -0.09 -22.72 -20.27
CA HIS A 175 -0.51 -23.82 -21.16
C HIS A 175 0.52 -24.27 -22.19
N GLU A 176 1.73 -23.70 -22.17
CA GLU A 176 2.86 -24.22 -22.93
C GLU A 176 3.94 -24.69 -21.96
N GLN A 177 3.72 -25.87 -21.40
CA GLN A 177 4.77 -26.83 -21.02
C GLN A 177 4.09 -28.15 -20.61
N ARG A 178 3.34 -28.72 -21.56
CA ARG A 178 3.09 -30.15 -21.60
C ARG A 178 3.04 -30.56 -23.07
N ASN A 179 4.23 -30.86 -23.59
CA ASN A 179 4.55 -31.93 -24.54
C ASN A 179 6.04 -31.89 -24.80
#